data_AF-A0A501XXG1-F1
#
_entry.id   AF-A0A501XXG1-F1
#
_cell.length_a   1.000
_cell.length_b   1.000
_cell.length_c   1.000
_cell.angle_alpha   90.00
_cell.angle_beta   90.00
_cell.angle_gamma   90.00
#
_symmetry.space_group_name_H-M   'P 1'
#
loop_
_entity.id
_entity.type
_entity.pdbx_description
1 polymer ?
#
loop_
_entity_poly.entity_id
_entity_poly.type
_entity_poly.pdbx_seq_one_letter_code
_entity_poly.pdbx_strand_id
1 'polypeptide(L)' 'MFHLAEYRRQVTRLADYLPWAALVAPGIILNKDGSFQRTARFRGPDLDSAVPAELVAVAGRLNNALRRLGSGWAL' A
#
# COMPACT_ATOMS: atom_id res chain seq x y z
N MET A 1 4.19 -15.61 -17.34
CA MET A 1 4.27 -15.42 -15.87
C MET A 1 4.46 -16.79 -15.26
N PHE A 2 5.47 -16.99 -14.39
CA PHE A 2 5.76 -18.31 -13.83
C PHE A 2 4.64 -18.76 -12.89
N HIS A 3 4.21 -20.02 -13.04
CA HIS A 3 3.13 -20.62 -12.27
C HIS A 3 3.69 -21.20 -10.95
N LEU A 4 3.69 -20.40 -9.89
CA LEU A 4 4.29 -20.74 -8.59
C LEU A 4 3.29 -21.40 -7.61
N ALA A 5 2.12 -21.83 -8.10
CA ALA A 5 1.04 -22.36 -7.27
C ALA A 5 1.47 -23.60 -6.47
N GLU A 6 2.30 -24.47 -7.05
CA GLU A 6 2.80 -25.70 -6.41
C GLU A 6 3.70 -25.44 -5.19
N TYR A 7 4.33 -24.28 -5.11
CA TYR A 7 5.22 -23.92 -4.00
C TYR A 7 4.52 -23.10 -2.90
N ARG A 8 3.21 -22.86 -3.01
CA ARG A 8 2.50 -21.93 -2.13
C ARG A 8 1.92 -22.63 -0.89
N ARG A 9 2.48 -22.34 0.29
CA ARG A 9 1.96 -22.74 1.61
C ARG A 9 1.05 -21.70 2.30
N GLN A 10 0.90 -20.49 1.75
CA GLN A 10 0.27 -19.34 2.44
C GLN A 10 -0.84 -18.66 1.64
N VAL A 11 -1.78 -18.05 2.37
CA VAL A 11 -2.87 -17.20 1.88
C VAL A 11 -2.32 -16.09 0.98
N THR A 12 -3.08 -15.73 -0.07
CA THR A 12 -2.73 -14.64 -0.99
C THR A 12 -2.42 -13.35 -0.24
N ARG A 13 -1.30 -12.72 -0.58
CA ARG A 13 -0.81 -11.47 0.00
C ARG A 13 -0.89 -10.35 -1.03
N LEU A 14 -0.85 -9.10 -0.56
CA LEU A 14 -0.79 -7.92 -1.43
C LEU A 14 0.33 -8.03 -2.49
N ALA A 15 1.50 -8.55 -2.11
CA ALA A 15 2.63 -8.74 -3.01
C ALA A 15 2.33 -9.65 -4.22
N ASP A 16 1.32 -10.52 -4.13
CA ASP A 16 0.91 -11.38 -5.24
C ASP A 16 0.11 -10.63 -6.32
N TYR A 17 -0.52 -9.51 -5.95
CA TYR A 17 -1.32 -8.68 -6.84
C TYR A 17 -0.54 -7.51 -7.43
N LEU A 18 0.55 -7.11 -6.79
CA LEU A 18 1.36 -5.99 -7.26
C LEU A 18 2.19 -6.40 -8.49
N PRO A 19 2.31 -5.54 -9.51
CA PRO A 19 3.15 -5.79 -10.67
C PRO A 19 4.63 -5.57 -10.36
N TRP A 20 5.12 -6.01 -9.20
CA TRP A 20 6.50 -5.78 -8.79
C TRP A 20 7.48 -6.57 -9.66
N ALA A 21 8.63 -5.96 -9.95
CA ALA A 21 9.72 -6.53 -10.74
C ALA A 21 10.96 -6.79 -9.88
N ALA A 22 11.40 -5.80 -9.10
CA ALA A 22 12.59 -5.93 -8.25
C ALA A 22 12.58 -4.96 -7.06
N LEU A 23 13.27 -5.33 -5.97
CA LEU A 23 13.66 -4.39 -4.91
C LEU A 23 14.97 -3.72 -5.33
N VAL A 24 14.89 -2.46 -5.75
CA VAL A 24 16.03 -1.75 -6.36
C VAL A 24 16.81 -0.89 -5.36
N ALA A 25 16.20 -0.60 -4.22
CA ALA A 25 16.84 0.06 -3.08
C ALA A 25 16.08 -0.29 -1.79
N PRO A 26 16.60 0.04 -0.59
CA PRO A 26 15.90 -0.23 0.67
C PRO A 26 14.47 0.35 0.69
N GLY A 27 13.48 -0.54 0.63
CA GLY A 27 12.06 -0.18 0.62
C GLY A 27 11.53 0.43 -0.69
N ILE A 28 12.29 0.39 -1.78
CA ILE A 28 11.87 0.88 -3.11
C ILE A 28 11.72 -0.30 -4.07
N ILE A 29 10.50 -0.48 -4.56
CA ILE A 29 10.15 -1.51 -5.54
C ILE A 29 10.07 -0.87 -6.92
N LEU A 30 10.73 -1.47 -7.91
CA LEU A 30 10.48 -1.22 -9.34
C LEU A 30 9.32 -2.12 -9.78
N ASN A 31 8.30 -1.53 -10.38
CA ASN A 31 7.20 -2.25 -11.00
C ASN A 31 7.48 -2.53 -12.48
N LYS A 32 6.74 -3.49 -13.05
CA LYS A 32 6.87 -3.94 -14.45
C LYS A 32 6.50 -2.88 -15.48
N ASP A 33 5.71 -1.89 -15.08
CA ASP A 33 5.36 -0.72 -15.90
C ASP A 33 6.41 0.41 -15.82
N GLY A 34 7.50 0.21 -15.08
CA GLY A 34 8.55 1.20 -14.87
C GLY A 34 8.27 2.17 -13.72
N SER A 35 7.13 2.07 -13.03
CA SER A 35 6.84 2.91 -11.86
C SER A 35 7.65 2.47 -10.63
N PHE A 36 7.92 3.43 -9.74
CA PHE A 36 8.51 3.15 -8.43
C PHE A 36 7.42 3.13 -7.35
N GLN A 37 7.48 2.13 -6.48
CA GLN A 37 6.57 1.98 -5.35
C GLN A 37 7.33 1.97 -4.02
N ARG A 38 6.76 2.66 -3.03
CA ARG A 38 7.13 2.54 -1.61
C ARG A 38 5.88 2.25 -0.80
N THR A 39 5.96 1.29 0.11
CA THR A 39 4.83 0.89 0.96
C THR A 39 5.07 1.33 2.40
N ALA A 40 4.06 1.94 3.02
CA ALA A 40 4.05 2.22 4.45
C ALA A 40 2.88 1.48 5.10
N ARG A 41 3.08 0.99 6.32
CA ARG A 41 2.01 0.40 7.14
C ARG A 41 1.72 1.34 8.30
N PHE A 42 0.44 1.66 8.47
CA PHE A 42 -0.07 2.41 9.60
C PHE A 42 -1.18 1.59 10.29
N ARG A 43 -1.25 1.65 11.61
CA ARG A 43 -2.35 1.08 12.39
C ARG A 43 -3.06 2.22 13.11
N GLY A 44 -4.30 2.48 12.72
CA GLY A 44 -5.15 3.48 13.35
C GLY A 44 -5.92 2.94 14.55
N PRO A 45 -6.81 3.78 15.13
CA PRO A 45 -7.82 3.32 16.08
C PRO A 45 -8.76 2.31 15.41
N ASP A 46 -9.55 1.60 16.22
CA ASP A 46 -10.58 0.68 15.72
C ASP A 46 -11.66 1.47 14.97
N LEU A 47 -11.68 1.32 13.64
CA LEU A 47 -12.61 2.05 12.78
C LEU A 47 -14.00 1.40 12.76
N ASP A 48 -14.11 0.12 13.10
CA ASP A 48 -15.40 -0.59 13.10
C ASP A 48 -16.28 -0.14 14.28
N SER A 49 -15.64 0.33 15.36
CA SER A 49 -16.31 0.88 16.56
C SER A 49 -16.42 2.41 16.57
N ALA A 50 -15.92 3.10 15.54
CA ALA A 50 -15.83 4.57 15.52
C ALA A 50 -17.16 5.26 15.19
N VAL A 51 -17.44 6.41 15.81
CA VAL A 51 -18.60 7.22 15.44
C VAL A 51 -18.34 8.00 14.14
N PRO A 52 -19.38 8.44 13.39
CA PRO A 52 -19.19 9.13 12.12
C PRO A 52 -18.26 10.34 12.18
N ALA A 53 -18.31 11.13 13.26
CA ALA A 53 -17.43 12.28 13.47
C ALA A 53 -15.95 11.88 13.58
N GLU A 54 -15.65 10.74 14.20
CA GLU A 54 -14.28 10.23 14.33
C GLU A 54 -13.74 9.71 13.00
N LEU A 55 -14.58 9.03 12.20
CA LEU A 55 -14.22 8.59 10.85
C LEU A 55 -13.85 9.77 9.96
N VAL A 56 -14.64 10.85 9.99
CA VAL A 56 -14.34 12.10 9.27
C VAL A 56 -13.01 12.70 9.75
N ALA A 57 -12.76 12.73 11.06
CA ALA A 57 -11.50 13.23 11.61
C ALA A 57 -10.29 12.37 11.20
N VAL A 58 -10.41 11.04 11.19
CA VAL A 58 -9.36 10.12 10.73
C VAL A 58 -9.07 10.32 9.24
N ALA A 59 -10.11 10.36 8.40
CA ALA A 59 -9.97 10.61 6.97
C ALA A 59 -9.30 11.96 6.70
N GLY A 60 -9.69 13.01 7.42
CA GLY A 60 -9.07 14.33 7.33
C GLY A 60 -7.58 14.33 7.69
N ARG A 61 -7.18 13.59 8.73
CA ARG A 61 -5.76 13.43 9.10
C ARG A 61 -4.97 12.68 8.01
N LEU A 62 -5.53 11.59 7.49
CA LEU A 62 -4.90 10.81 6.42
C LEU A 62 -4.73 11.66 5.15
N ASN A 63 -5.79 12.33 4.71
CA ASN A 63 -5.74 13.20 3.53
C ASN A 63 -4.71 14.33 3.68
N ASN A 64 -4.63 14.94 4.86
CA ASN A 64 -3.60 15.97 5.11
C ASN A 64 -2.18 15.42 5.07
N ALA A 65 -1.96 14.17 5.49
CA ALA A 65 -0.66 13.51 5.36
C ALA A 65 -0.33 13.22 3.89
N LEU A 66 -1.27 12.65 3.13
CA LEU A 66 -1.09 12.32 1.71
C LEU A 66 -0.87 13.56 0.85
N ARG A 67 -1.56 14.67 1.16
CA ARG A 67 -1.40 15.96 0.45
C ARG A 67 0.04 16.49 0.47
N ARG A 68 0.84 16.12 1.48
CA ARG A 68 2.25 16.54 1.58
C ARG A 68 3.16 15.88 0.53
N LEU A 69 2.71 14.83 -0.15
CA LEU A 69 3.46 14.17 -1.21
C LEU A 69 3.51 14.99 -2.51
N GLY A 70 2.56 15.92 -2.71
CA GLY A 70 2.48 16.74 -3.93
C GLY A 70 1.93 15.98 -5.13
N SER A 71 2.31 16.42 -6.34
CA SER A 71 1.90 15.81 -7.61
C SER A 71 2.86 14.69 -8.04
N GLY A 72 2.40 13.81 -8.94
CA GLY A 72 3.22 12.73 -9.52
C GLY A 72 3.20 11.41 -8.74
N TRP A 73 2.44 11.35 -7.65
CA TRP A 73 2.16 10.13 -6.89
C TRP A 73 0.80 9.55 -7.28
N ALA A 74 0.75 8.25 -7.50
CA ALA A 74 -0.49 7.48 -7.50
C ALA A 74 -0.66 6.87 -6.09
N LEU A 75 -1.86 7.04 -5.50
CA LEU A 75 -2.23 6.60 -4.16
C LEU A 75 -3.28 5.49 -4.23
#